data_AF-A0A6C0HPY2-F1
#
_entry.id   AF-A0A6C0HPY2-F1
#
_cell.length_a   1.000
_cell.length_b   1.000
_cell.length_c   1.000
_cell.angle_alpha   90.00
_cell.angle_beta   90.00
_cell.angle_gamma   90.00
#
_symmetry.space_group_name_H-M   'P 1'
#
loop_
_entity.id
_entity.type
_entity.pdbx_description
1 polymer ?
#
loop_
_entity_poly.entity_id
_entity_poly.type
_entity_poly.pdbx_seq_one_letter_code
_entity_poly.pdbx_strand_id
1 'polypeptide(L)'
;MDSSFFSLLIFALITLVYYLLLKPKLNASAFDDPTGAEYAAYSSSNNTALLIYFLFVVLTQMGINASVMVTKCGGSLMQNIGSAFLMTLIPWIFIFGGVIICLMMFPGFKSAFSNVIGYFAVSNSANNILSELLVNTDLNQTINAAKDADPTKINSLKSAAEAIIKLCGNMSILINQIVPSNFMEYWAMLVPLMKEQYQAGAPEIKQQLLDAVVVRDNIGEALWYIYAAVLLISITQYNIMTRPCNKDLATLQASQDQYLKTEKKINDDSEKQKATLYTL
;
A
#
# COMPACT_ATOMS: atom_id res chain seq x y z
N MET A 1 1.76 9.37 -24.00
CA MET A 1 1.85 8.31 -22.97
C MET A 1 0.48 7.66 -22.90
N ASP A 2 0.41 6.32 -22.84
CA ASP A 2 -0.87 5.62 -22.65
C ASP A 2 -1.56 6.16 -21.38
N SER A 3 -2.84 6.54 -21.49
CA SER A 3 -3.61 7.09 -20.36
C SER A 3 -3.64 6.13 -19.18
N SER A 4 -3.63 4.83 -19.45
CA SER A 4 -3.59 3.77 -18.45
C SER A 4 -2.30 3.80 -17.64
N PHE A 5 -1.16 3.97 -18.33
CA PHE A 5 0.16 4.07 -17.68
C PHE A 5 0.26 5.35 -16.85
N PHE A 6 -0.26 6.46 -17.34
CA PHE A 6 -0.30 7.71 -16.56
C PHE A 6 -1.16 7.58 -15.30
N SER A 7 -2.36 6.97 -15.41
CA SER A 7 -3.21 6.67 -14.26
C SER A 7 -2.50 5.80 -13.21
N LEU A 8 -1.78 4.77 -13.65
CA LEU A 8 -1.03 3.88 -12.77
C LEU A 8 0.14 4.60 -12.09
N LEU A 9 0.89 5.42 -12.81
CA LEU A 9 1.98 6.22 -12.26
C LEU A 9 1.47 7.16 -11.16
N ILE A 10 0.40 7.90 -11.43
CA ILE A 10 -0.20 8.83 -10.46
C ILE A 10 -0.72 8.05 -9.24
N PHE A 11 -1.39 6.92 -9.44
CA PHE A 11 -1.84 6.06 -8.34
C PHE A 11 -0.67 5.58 -7.47
N ALA A 12 0.42 5.12 -8.08
CA ALA A 12 1.59 4.64 -7.37
C ALA A 12 2.26 5.75 -6.55
N LEU A 13 2.38 6.97 -7.12
CA LEU A 13 2.92 8.13 -6.42
C LEU A 13 2.06 8.52 -5.21
N ILE A 14 0.73 8.55 -5.37
CA ILE A 14 -0.19 8.85 -4.26
C ILE A 14 -0.07 7.79 -3.16
N THR A 15 0.02 6.52 -3.55
CA THR A 15 0.16 5.40 -2.61
C THR A 15 1.49 5.47 -1.87
N LEU A 16 2.58 5.82 -2.55
CA LEU A 16 3.88 6.05 -1.93
C LEU A 16 3.83 7.21 -0.92
N VAL A 17 3.24 8.34 -1.30
CA VAL A 17 3.05 9.50 -0.41
C VAL A 17 2.22 9.11 0.82
N TYR A 18 1.17 8.29 0.65
CA TYR A 18 0.37 7.80 1.76
C TYR A 18 1.22 7.04 2.78
N TYR A 19 2.01 6.04 2.35
CA TYR A 19 2.81 5.25 3.28
C TYR A 19 4.00 5.99 3.87
N LEU A 20 4.58 6.97 3.15
CA LEU A 20 5.75 7.71 3.63
C LEU A 20 5.40 8.90 4.52
N LEU A 21 4.27 9.59 4.26
CA LEU A 21 3.96 10.87 4.90
C LEU A 21 2.65 10.90 5.67
N LEU A 22 1.60 10.21 5.19
CA LEU A 22 0.26 10.33 5.78
C LEU A 22 -0.03 9.24 6.82
N LYS A 23 0.42 8.00 6.60
CA LYS A 23 0.13 6.88 7.49
C LYS A 23 0.89 7.07 8.81
N PRO A 24 0.20 7.15 9.96
CA PRO A 24 0.86 7.38 11.25
C PRO A 24 1.72 6.16 11.63
N LYS A 25 2.83 6.43 12.33
CA LYS A 25 3.69 5.39 12.88
C LYS A 25 3.05 4.76 14.12
N LEU A 26 3.24 3.47 14.27
CA LEU A 26 2.72 2.69 15.39
C LEU A 26 3.81 2.52 16.44
N ASN A 27 3.58 3.05 17.64
CA ASN A 27 4.51 2.93 18.76
C ASN A 27 4.17 1.70 19.60
N ALA A 28 5.20 1.04 20.10
CA ALA A 28 5.07 -0.14 20.95
C ALA A 28 4.37 0.16 22.29
N SER A 29 4.45 1.41 22.78
CA SER A 29 3.74 1.87 23.98
C SER A 29 2.24 1.89 23.81
N ALA A 30 1.74 2.12 22.59
CA ALA A 30 0.32 2.14 22.28
C ALA A 30 -0.34 0.77 22.50
N PHE A 31 0.45 -0.30 22.62
CA PHE A 31 -0.05 -1.63 22.90
C PHE A 31 0.00 -2.04 24.38
N ASP A 32 0.59 -1.22 25.25
CA ASP A 32 0.60 -1.50 26.69
C ASP A 32 -0.80 -1.29 27.30
N ASP A 33 -1.62 -0.43 26.69
CA ASP A 33 -3.07 -0.30 26.95
C ASP A 33 -3.85 -0.17 25.62
N PRO A 34 -4.34 -1.28 25.05
CA PRO A 34 -5.14 -1.28 23.81
C PRO A 34 -6.48 -0.53 23.92
N THR A 35 -6.96 -0.27 25.14
CA THR A 35 -8.15 0.54 25.41
C THR A 35 -7.82 2.00 25.74
N GLY A 36 -6.53 2.32 25.79
CA GLY A 36 -6.02 3.61 26.19
C GLY A 36 -6.18 4.68 25.12
N ALA A 37 -5.98 5.93 25.55
CA ALA A 37 -6.10 7.10 24.69
C ALA A 37 -5.08 7.09 23.53
N GLU A 38 -3.89 6.51 23.73
CA GLU A 38 -2.85 6.45 22.70
C GLU A 38 -3.24 5.58 21.51
N TYR A 39 -3.75 4.36 21.76
CA TYR A 39 -4.20 3.47 20.70
C TYR A 39 -5.43 4.02 19.97
N ALA A 40 -6.37 4.60 20.71
CA ALA A 40 -7.54 5.25 20.14
C ALA A 40 -7.15 6.43 19.23
N ALA A 41 -6.20 7.26 19.67
CA ALA A 41 -5.67 8.37 18.86
C ALA A 41 -4.95 7.89 17.60
N TYR A 42 -4.12 6.85 17.71
CA TYR A 42 -3.48 6.20 16.56
C TYR A 42 -4.51 5.69 15.56
N SER A 43 -5.49 4.91 16.04
CA SER A 43 -6.53 4.31 15.19
C SER A 43 -7.36 5.38 14.46
N SER A 44 -7.78 6.42 15.17
CA SER A 44 -8.51 7.55 14.60
C SER A 44 -7.69 8.28 13.53
N SER A 45 -6.42 8.57 13.82
CA SER A 45 -5.50 9.21 12.86
C SER A 45 -5.27 8.34 11.63
N ASN A 46 -5.06 7.03 11.82
CA ASN A 46 -4.85 6.08 10.72
C ASN A 46 -6.08 5.98 9.81
N ASN A 47 -7.28 5.89 10.39
CA ASN A 47 -8.53 5.85 9.63
C ASN A 47 -8.79 7.18 8.88
N THR A 48 -8.46 8.31 9.50
CA THR A 48 -8.56 9.63 8.86
C THR A 48 -7.61 9.75 7.68
N ALA A 49 -6.34 9.35 7.86
CA ALA A 49 -5.34 9.34 6.79
C ALA A 49 -5.75 8.41 5.63
N LEU A 50 -6.31 7.24 5.95
CA LEU A 50 -6.81 6.28 4.97
C LEU A 50 -8.00 6.84 4.17
N LEU A 51 -8.93 7.54 4.82
CA LEU A 51 -10.04 8.21 4.15
C LEU A 51 -9.54 9.32 3.20
N ILE A 52 -8.59 10.13 3.66
CA ILE A 52 -7.97 11.18 2.83
C ILE A 52 -7.29 10.56 1.61
N TYR A 53 -6.52 9.50 1.80
CA TYR A 53 -5.89 8.74 0.71
C TYR A 53 -6.93 8.24 -0.30
N PHE A 54 -7.99 7.57 0.18
CA PHE A 54 -9.06 7.06 -0.66
C PHE A 54 -9.70 8.17 -1.50
N LEU A 55 -10.08 9.29 -0.88
CA LEU A 55 -10.69 10.42 -1.59
C LEU A 55 -9.73 11.01 -2.62
N PHE A 56 -8.44 11.15 -2.28
CA PHE A 56 -7.44 11.69 -3.21
C PHE A 56 -7.25 10.78 -4.43
N VAL A 57 -7.21 9.46 -4.22
CA VAL A 57 -7.17 8.47 -5.31
C VAL A 57 -8.41 8.60 -6.20
N VAL A 58 -9.63 8.59 -5.64
CA VAL A 58 -10.87 8.65 -6.42
C VAL A 58 -10.94 9.95 -7.24
N LEU A 59 -10.61 11.09 -6.65
CA LEU A 59 -10.66 12.40 -7.31
C LEU A 59 -9.64 12.50 -8.45
N THR A 60 -8.41 12.04 -8.23
CA THR A 60 -7.36 12.08 -9.26
C THR A 60 -7.69 11.15 -10.43
N GLN A 61 -8.17 9.94 -10.16
CA GLN A 61 -8.56 8.99 -11.20
C GLN A 61 -9.78 9.48 -11.99
N MET A 62 -10.75 10.13 -11.32
CA MET A 62 -11.85 10.80 -12.00
C MET A 62 -11.37 11.92 -12.93
N GLY A 63 -10.42 12.75 -12.48
CA GLY A 63 -9.86 13.83 -13.31
C GLY A 63 -9.13 13.30 -14.55
N ILE A 64 -8.35 12.23 -14.41
CA ILE A 64 -7.65 11.59 -15.53
C ILE A 64 -8.67 11.00 -16.51
N ASN A 65 -9.64 10.23 -16.02
CA ASN A 65 -10.66 9.59 -16.87
C ASN A 65 -11.55 10.62 -17.58
N ALA A 66 -11.90 11.73 -16.92
CA ALA A 66 -12.62 12.83 -17.56
C ALA A 66 -11.78 13.48 -18.68
N SER A 67 -10.47 13.63 -18.47
CA SER A 67 -9.55 14.16 -19.49
C SER A 67 -9.46 13.22 -20.71
N VAL A 68 -9.35 11.91 -20.49
CA VAL A 68 -9.34 10.90 -21.57
C VAL A 68 -10.62 10.97 -22.41
N MET A 69 -11.77 11.12 -21.76
CA MET A 69 -13.03 11.25 -22.49
C MET A 69 -13.14 12.56 -23.27
N VAL A 70 -12.64 13.68 -22.75
CA VAL A 70 -12.58 14.95 -23.51
C VAL A 70 -11.71 14.78 -24.75
N THR A 71 -10.56 14.11 -24.64
CA THR A 71 -9.69 13.82 -25.80
C THR A 71 -10.38 12.90 -26.82
N LYS A 72 -11.16 11.92 -26.37
CA LYS A 72 -11.87 10.96 -27.24
C LYS A 72 -13.12 11.56 -27.89
N CYS A 73 -13.97 12.22 -27.11
CA CYS A 73 -15.32 12.63 -27.52
C CYS A 73 -15.44 14.12 -27.85
N GLY A 74 -14.42 14.94 -27.56
CA GLY A 74 -14.48 16.40 -27.69
C GLY A 74 -15.35 17.06 -26.62
N GLY A 75 -15.56 18.37 -26.76
CA GLY A 75 -16.33 19.18 -25.81
C GLY A 75 -15.53 19.61 -24.57
N SER A 76 -16.23 20.15 -23.57
CA SER A 76 -15.61 20.59 -22.32
C SER A 76 -15.59 19.47 -21.27
N LEU A 77 -14.74 19.62 -20.25
CA LEU A 77 -14.70 18.72 -19.09
C LEU A 77 -16.08 18.60 -18.44
N MET A 78 -16.80 19.72 -18.32
CA MET A 78 -18.12 19.80 -17.66
C MET A 78 -19.21 19.06 -18.43
N GLN A 79 -19.14 19.00 -19.76
CA GLN A 79 -20.08 18.24 -20.58
C GLN A 79 -19.88 16.73 -20.44
N ASN A 80 -18.63 16.31 -20.27
CA ASN A 80 -18.27 14.90 -20.15
C ASN A 80 -18.23 14.40 -18.69
N ILE A 81 -18.31 15.30 -17.70
CA ILE A 81 -18.09 14.97 -16.29
C ILE A 81 -19.13 13.99 -15.73
N GLY A 82 -20.41 14.13 -16.07
CA GLY A 82 -21.46 13.23 -15.53
C GLY A 82 -21.29 11.78 -16.01
N SER A 83 -20.87 11.65 -17.26
CA SER A 83 -20.51 10.37 -17.87
C SER A 83 -19.22 9.78 -17.29
N ALA A 84 -18.25 10.63 -16.95
CA ALA A 84 -16.94 10.25 -16.38
C ALA A 84 -17.11 9.76 -14.96
N PHE A 85 -17.96 10.48 -14.24
CA PHE A 85 -18.28 10.29 -12.85
C PHE A 85 -18.86 8.90 -12.64
N LEU A 86 -19.90 8.51 -13.38
CA LEU A 86 -20.51 7.19 -13.21
C LEU A 86 -19.53 6.04 -13.54
N MET A 87 -18.75 6.20 -14.61
CA MET A 87 -17.80 5.15 -15.03
C MET A 87 -16.58 5.03 -14.12
N THR A 88 -16.23 6.09 -13.38
CA THR A 88 -15.06 6.08 -12.51
C THR A 88 -15.46 5.91 -11.05
N LEU A 89 -16.34 6.75 -10.54
CA LEU A 89 -16.67 6.78 -9.13
C LEU A 89 -17.34 5.47 -8.66
N ILE A 90 -18.23 4.87 -9.44
CA ILE A 90 -18.92 3.63 -9.05
C ILE A 90 -17.90 2.49 -8.91
N PRO A 91 -17.12 2.11 -9.94
CA PRO A 91 -16.13 1.03 -9.77
C PRO A 91 -15.12 1.32 -8.67
N TRP A 92 -14.61 2.56 -8.57
CA TRP A 92 -13.62 2.90 -7.56
C TRP A 92 -14.19 2.85 -6.13
N ILE A 93 -15.40 3.35 -5.88
CA ILE A 93 -16.01 3.25 -4.55
C ILE A 93 -16.27 1.78 -4.18
N PHE A 94 -16.93 1.02 -5.06
CA PHE A 94 -17.37 -0.32 -4.70
C PHE A 94 -16.22 -1.35 -4.69
N ILE A 95 -15.29 -1.28 -5.65
CA ILE A 95 -14.20 -2.25 -5.74
C ILE A 95 -13.02 -1.79 -4.87
N PHE A 96 -12.50 -0.58 -5.06
CA PHE A 96 -11.33 -0.14 -4.27
C PHE A 96 -11.72 0.10 -2.80
N GLY A 97 -12.83 0.79 -2.55
CA GLY A 97 -13.37 0.93 -1.20
C GLY A 97 -13.74 -0.42 -0.58
N GLY A 98 -14.30 -1.34 -1.37
CA GLY A 98 -14.56 -2.72 -0.94
C GLY A 98 -13.29 -3.47 -0.52
N VAL A 99 -12.21 -3.37 -1.31
CA VAL A 99 -10.90 -3.96 -0.96
C VAL A 99 -10.37 -3.37 0.34
N ILE A 100 -10.43 -2.04 0.52
CA ILE A 100 -10.02 -1.39 1.78
C ILE A 100 -10.80 -1.97 2.97
N ILE A 101 -12.13 -2.05 2.88
CA ILE A 101 -12.98 -2.59 3.94
C ILE A 101 -12.63 -4.06 4.22
N CYS A 102 -12.42 -4.87 3.18
CA CYS A 102 -12.01 -6.26 3.32
C CYS A 102 -10.69 -6.40 4.09
N LEU A 103 -9.68 -5.56 3.80
CA LEU A 103 -8.40 -5.61 4.50
C LEU A 103 -8.47 -5.10 5.95
N MET A 104 -9.42 -4.21 6.25
CA MET A 104 -9.69 -3.77 7.61
C MET A 104 -10.39 -4.86 8.44
N MET A 105 -11.37 -5.55 7.86
CA MET A 105 -12.14 -6.60 8.53
C MET A 105 -11.37 -7.91 8.63
N PHE A 106 -10.58 -8.23 7.60
CA PHE A 106 -9.81 -9.48 7.49
C PHE A 106 -8.32 -9.16 7.30
N PRO A 107 -7.60 -8.74 8.37
CA PRO A 107 -6.19 -8.37 8.27
C PRO A 107 -5.30 -9.52 7.77
N GLY A 108 -5.70 -10.78 7.98
CA GLY A 108 -5.01 -11.95 7.43
C GLY A 108 -4.94 -12.00 5.90
N PHE A 109 -5.78 -11.24 5.18
CA PHE A 109 -5.65 -11.15 3.71
C PHE A 109 -4.37 -10.44 3.29
N LYS A 110 -3.84 -9.52 4.10
CA LYS A 110 -2.54 -8.87 3.84
C LYS A 110 -1.41 -9.90 3.81
N SER A 111 -1.55 -10.99 4.57
CA SER A 111 -0.55 -12.07 4.69
C SER A 111 -0.24 -12.77 3.36
N ALA A 112 -1.19 -12.82 2.42
CA ALA A 112 -0.99 -13.41 1.11
C ALA A 112 0.21 -12.78 0.37
N PHE A 113 0.39 -11.46 0.52
CA PHE A 113 1.49 -10.71 -0.08
C PHE A 113 2.60 -10.39 0.91
N SER A 114 2.27 -10.09 2.17
CA SER A 114 3.28 -9.72 3.16
C SER A 114 4.22 -10.87 3.49
N ASN A 115 3.77 -12.12 3.44
CA ASN A 115 4.61 -13.27 3.79
C ASN A 115 5.58 -13.68 2.67
N VAL A 116 5.35 -13.16 1.46
CA VAL A 116 6.21 -13.35 0.31
C VAL A 116 7.02 -12.08 0.06
N ILE A 117 6.39 -11.03 -0.46
CA ILE A 117 7.09 -9.81 -0.89
C ILE A 117 7.49 -8.97 0.33
N GLY A 118 6.59 -8.83 1.30
CA GLY A 118 6.92 -8.12 2.54
C GLY A 118 8.08 -8.79 3.28
N TYR A 119 8.07 -10.13 3.37
CA TYR A 119 9.14 -10.91 3.97
C TYR A 119 10.49 -10.62 3.33
N PHE A 120 10.59 -10.68 2.00
CA PHE A 120 11.84 -10.36 1.30
C PHE A 120 12.32 -8.93 1.57
N ALA A 121 11.41 -7.97 1.76
CA ALA A 121 11.78 -6.59 2.06
C ALA A 121 12.32 -6.40 3.50
N VAL A 122 11.89 -7.23 4.46
CA VAL A 122 12.26 -7.07 5.88
C VAL A 122 13.15 -8.19 6.41
N SER A 123 13.45 -9.24 5.64
CA SER A 123 14.13 -10.46 6.10
C SER A 123 15.46 -10.18 6.78
N ASN A 124 16.27 -9.27 6.22
CA ASN A 124 17.58 -8.92 6.79
C ASN A 124 17.43 -8.18 8.12
N SER A 125 16.52 -7.21 8.19
CA SER A 125 16.23 -6.47 9.42
C SER A 125 15.69 -7.41 10.50
N ALA A 126 14.71 -8.24 10.16
CA ALA A 126 14.14 -9.24 11.07
C ALA A 126 15.20 -10.23 11.57
N ASN A 127 16.08 -10.71 10.68
CA ASN A 127 17.16 -11.62 11.06
C ASN A 127 18.11 -10.98 12.09
N ASN A 128 18.54 -9.74 11.83
CA ASN A 128 19.45 -9.03 12.73
C ASN A 128 18.81 -8.79 14.10
N ILE A 129 17.58 -8.28 14.12
CA ILE A 129 16.82 -8.01 15.34
C ILE A 129 16.63 -9.30 16.15
N LEU A 130 16.16 -10.39 15.52
CA LEU A 130 15.87 -11.64 16.21
C LEU A 130 17.14 -12.35 16.68
N SER A 131 18.26 -12.26 15.94
CA SER A 131 19.54 -12.82 16.35
C SER A 131 20.20 -12.03 17.48
N GLU A 132 19.96 -10.71 17.53
CA GLU A 132 20.37 -9.88 18.66
C GLU A 132 19.53 -10.19 19.90
N LEU A 133 18.21 -10.32 19.74
CA LEU A 133 17.25 -10.47 20.82
C LEU A 133 17.28 -11.86 21.48
N LEU A 134 17.29 -12.92 20.66
CA LEU A 134 17.12 -14.30 21.11
C LEU A 134 18.47 -14.95 21.40
N VAL A 135 18.48 -15.87 22.36
CA VAL A 135 19.68 -16.67 22.65
C VAL A 135 20.05 -17.48 21.41
N ASN A 136 21.32 -17.42 21.00
CA ASN A 136 21.81 -18.20 19.85
C ASN A 136 21.59 -19.69 20.13
N THR A 137 20.98 -20.36 19.16
CA THR A 137 20.58 -21.76 19.19
C THR A 137 21.75 -22.74 19.13
N ASP A 138 22.84 -22.50 19.86
CA ASP A 138 23.67 -23.61 20.31
C ASP A 138 23.09 -24.07 21.65
N LEU A 139 21.90 -24.68 21.56
CA LEU A 139 21.11 -25.20 22.69
C LEU A 139 21.97 -25.99 23.67
N ASN A 140 23.02 -26.67 23.17
CA ASN A 140 24.00 -27.42 23.96
C ASN A 140 24.69 -26.60 25.06
N GLN A 141 24.88 -25.29 24.92
CA GLN A 141 25.47 -24.46 25.98
C GLN A 141 24.44 -24.04 27.03
N THR A 142 23.21 -23.73 26.64
CA THR A 142 22.13 -23.33 27.56
C THR A 142 21.60 -24.54 28.37
N ILE A 143 21.62 -25.76 27.81
CA ILE A 143 21.33 -27.00 28.56
C ILE A 143 22.36 -27.22 29.67
N ASN A 144 23.64 -26.91 29.40
CA ASN A 144 24.72 -27.14 30.36
C ASN A 144 24.78 -26.06 31.45
N ALA A 145 24.34 -24.83 31.16
CA ALA A 145 24.27 -23.73 32.12
C ALA A 145 23.01 -23.75 33.00
N ALA A 146 21.91 -24.34 32.54
CA ALA A 146 20.64 -24.42 33.29
C ALA A 146 20.54 -25.63 34.24
N LYS A 147 21.68 -26.24 34.62
CA LYS A 147 21.71 -27.44 35.49
C LYS A 147 21.16 -27.19 36.90
N ASP A 148 21.01 -25.93 37.31
CA ASP A 148 20.60 -25.54 38.68
C ASP A 148 19.21 -24.87 38.77
N ALA A 149 18.40 -24.89 37.70
CA ALA A 149 17.05 -24.28 37.71
C ALA A 149 15.93 -25.34 37.58
N ASP A 150 14.75 -25.00 38.13
CA ASP A 150 13.58 -25.89 38.31
C ASP A 150 13.23 -26.72 37.04
N PRO A 151 13.36 -28.05 37.09
CA PRO A 151 13.33 -28.95 35.93
C PRO A 151 11.98 -28.99 35.19
N THR A 152 10.89 -28.57 35.85
CA THR A 152 9.53 -28.69 35.32
C THR A 152 9.15 -27.55 34.36
N LYS A 153 9.68 -26.34 34.58
CA LYS A 153 9.46 -25.17 33.70
C LYS A 153 10.37 -25.19 32.48
N ILE A 154 11.59 -25.73 32.63
CA ILE A 154 12.60 -25.77 31.57
C ILE A 154 12.21 -26.72 30.43
N ASN A 155 11.62 -27.88 30.74
CA ASN A 155 11.35 -28.91 29.74
C ASN A 155 10.19 -28.59 28.78
N SER A 156 9.13 -27.92 29.25
CA SER A 156 8.00 -27.52 28.41
C SER A 156 8.29 -26.29 27.56
N LEU A 157 9.01 -25.31 28.11
CA LEU A 157 9.50 -24.13 27.39
C LEU A 157 10.57 -24.50 26.35
N LYS A 158 11.51 -25.40 26.68
CA LYS A 158 12.49 -25.93 25.72
C LYS A 158 11.82 -26.61 24.53
N SER A 159 10.86 -27.49 24.77
CA SER A 159 10.28 -28.28 23.67
C SER A 159 9.51 -27.42 22.67
N ALA A 160 8.77 -26.41 23.15
CA ALA A 160 8.05 -25.47 22.28
C ALA A 160 9.01 -24.51 21.56
N ALA A 161 10.02 -23.98 22.25
CA ALA A 161 11.01 -23.09 21.66
C ALA A 161 11.95 -23.80 20.68
N GLU A 162 12.42 -25.01 21.01
CA GLU A 162 13.19 -25.86 20.11
C GLU A 162 12.38 -26.25 18.88
N ALA A 163 11.07 -26.52 19.03
CA ALA A 163 10.20 -26.78 17.91
C ALA A 163 10.05 -25.54 17.02
N ILE A 164 9.79 -24.35 17.57
CA ILE A 164 9.69 -23.10 16.81
C ILE A 164 11.01 -22.81 16.07
N ILE A 165 12.14 -22.95 16.75
CA ILE A 165 13.46 -22.64 16.17
C ILE A 165 13.90 -23.69 15.14
N LYS A 166 13.66 -24.99 15.37
CA LYS A 166 13.94 -26.06 14.39
C LYS A 166 12.98 -26.03 13.20
N LEU A 167 11.70 -25.68 13.40
CA LEU A 167 10.73 -25.51 12.31
C LEU A 167 11.04 -24.28 11.47
N CYS A 168 11.54 -23.20 12.09
CA CYS A 168 11.83 -21.98 11.35
C CYS A 168 13.13 -22.06 10.55
N GLY A 169 14.15 -22.83 10.93
CA GLY A 169 15.42 -23.01 10.19
C GLY A 169 16.28 -21.74 10.02
N ASN A 170 15.65 -20.57 10.01
CA ASN A 170 16.14 -19.21 9.97
C ASN A 170 15.16 -18.35 10.81
N MET A 171 15.68 -17.60 11.77
CA MET A 171 14.85 -16.77 12.67
C MET A 171 14.03 -15.72 11.91
N SER A 172 14.49 -15.24 10.74
CA SER A 172 13.72 -14.30 9.93
C SER A 172 12.36 -14.84 9.47
N ILE A 173 12.19 -16.16 9.32
CA ILE A 173 10.90 -16.77 8.92
C ILE A 173 9.83 -16.55 10.00
N LEU A 174 10.23 -16.41 11.26
CA LEU A 174 9.32 -16.14 12.38
C LEU A 174 8.52 -14.85 12.16
N ILE A 175 9.10 -13.87 11.45
CA ILE A 175 8.43 -12.58 11.18
C ILE A 175 7.07 -12.80 10.51
N ASN A 176 6.91 -13.82 9.66
CA ASN A 176 5.68 -14.09 8.92
C ASN A 176 4.49 -14.48 9.82
N GLN A 177 4.75 -14.89 11.06
CA GLN A 177 3.72 -15.22 12.05
C GLN A 177 3.31 -14.02 12.91
N ILE A 178 4.14 -12.96 12.94
CA ILE A 178 3.94 -11.78 13.78
C ILE A 178 3.30 -10.68 12.94
N VAL A 179 2.08 -10.27 13.25
CA VAL A 179 1.35 -9.16 12.62
C VAL A 179 1.05 -8.07 13.66
N PRO A 180 0.73 -6.83 13.27
CA PRO A 180 0.49 -5.76 14.24
C PRO A 180 -0.58 -6.11 15.30
N SER A 181 -1.62 -6.86 14.92
CA SER A 181 -2.72 -7.22 15.82
C SER A 181 -2.36 -8.26 16.88
N ASN A 182 -1.35 -9.10 16.65
CA ASN A 182 -0.90 -10.13 17.61
C ASN A 182 0.50 -9.84 18.18
N PHE A 183 1.06 -8.66 17.89
CA PHE A 183 2.44 -8.33 18.20
C PHE A 183 2.77 -8.51 19.69
N MET A 184 1.91 -8.05 20.60
CA MET A 184 2.14 -8.17 22.04
C MET A 184 2.11 -9.61 22.56
N GLU A 185 1.21 -10.43 22.03
CA GLU A 185 1.11 -11.84 22.38
C GLU A 185 2.40 -12.57 21.98
N TYR A 186 2.88 -12.32 20.75
CA TYR A 186 4.15 -12.87 20.28
C TYR A 186 5.34 -12.30 21.04
N TRP A 187 5.34 -11.00 21.37
CA TRP A 187 6.41 -10.41 22.17
C TRP A 187 6.50 -11.07 23.55
N ALA A 188 5.38 -11.26 24.24
CA ALA A 188 5.33 -11.95 25.52
C ALA A 188 5.80 -13.41 25.43
N MET A 189 5.48 -14.10 24.33
CA MET A 189 5.97 -15.46 24.05
C MET A 189 7.49 -15.50 23.83
N LEU A 190 8.07 -14.43 23.26
CA LEU A 190 9.49 -14.33 23.01
C LEU A 190 10.30 -13.99 24.25
N VAL A 191 9.75 -13.24 25.22
CA VAL A 191 10.45 -12.84 26.47
C VAL A 191 11.27 -13.97 27.12
N PRO A 192 10.72 -15.17 27.39
CA PRO A 192 11.49 -16.26 28.00
C PRO A 192 12.62 -16.82 27.12
N LEU A 193 12.66 -16.48 25.83
CA LEU A 193 13.67 -16.91 24.85
C LEU A 193 14.70 -15.81 24.54
N MET A 194 14.49 -14.60 25.06
CA MET A 194 15.42 -13.48 24.92
C MET A 194 16.67 -13.71 25.79
N LYS A 195 17.79 -13.11 25.38
CA LYS A 195 18.99 -13.01 26.24
C LYS A 195 18.64 -12.30 27.55
N GLU A 196 19.26 -12.70 28.66
CA GLU A 196 18.94 -12.21 30.02
C GLU A 196 18.88 -10.68 30.11
N GLN A 197 19.80 -9.99 29.44
CA GLN A 197 19.86 -8.52 29.39
C GLN A 197 18.60 -7.84 28.83
N TYR A 198 17.78 -8.54 28.03
CA TYR A 198 16.56 -8.02 27.43
C TYR A 198 15.28 -8.47 28.14
N GLN A 199 15.36 -9.46 29.04
CA GLN A 199 14.19 -10.01 29.75
C GLN A 199 13.57 -9.02 30.73
N ALA A 200 14.36 -8.09 31.29
CA ALA A 200 13.88 -7.01 32.15
C ALA A 200 13.20 -5.87 31.36
N GLY A 201 13.30 -5.87 30.03
CA GLY A 201 12.74 -4.86 29.15
C GLY A 201 13.73 -4.44 28.05
N ALA A 202 13.25 -4.40 26.81
CA ALA A 202 14.03 -3.98 25.64
C ALA A 202 13.20 -3.05 24.75
N PRO A 203 12.87 -1.82 25.21
CA PRO A 203 11.93 -0.94 24.52
C PRO A 203 12.39 -0.59 23.09
N GLU A 204 13.69 -0.39 22.88
CA GLU A 204 14.25 -0.08 21.57
C GLU A 204 14.13 -1.27 20.60
N ILE A 205 14.52 -2.47 21.01
CA ILE A 205 14.43 -3.68 20.18
C ILE A 205 12.96 -4.07 19.93
N LYS A 206 12.09 -3.88 20.93
CA LYS A 206 10.62 -4.04 20.79
C LYS A 206 10.10 -3.14 19.67
N GLN A 207 10.49 -1.87 19.66
CA GLN A 207 10.07 -0.94 18.61
C GLN A 207 10.66 -1.31 17.25
N GLN A 208 11.94 -1.70 17.17
CA GLN A 208 12.55 -2.12 15.91
C GLN A 208 11.86 -3.35 15.31
N LEU A 209 11.50 -4.33 16.14
CA LEU A 209 10.76 -5.51 15.68
C LEU A 209 9.36 -5.11 15.21
N LEU A 210 8.68 -4.22 15.95
CA LEU A 210 7.37 -3.70 15.55
C LEU A 210 7.43 -2.97 14.21
N ASP A 211 8.44 -2.12 14.00
CA ASP A 211 8.63 -1.39 12.74
C ASP A 211 8.82 -2.36 11.58
N ALA A 212 9.62 -3.43 11.75
CA ALA A 212 9.79 -4.46 10.73
C ALA A 212 8.48 -5.20 10.44
N VAL A 213 7.68 -5.51 11.47
CA VAL A 213 6.35 -6.13 11.31
C VAL A 213 5.39 -5.20 10.56
N VAL A 214 5.35 -3.92 10.92
CA VAL A 214 4.48 -2.91 10.29
C VAL A 214 4.87 -2.65 8.84
N VAL A 215 6.17 -2.56 8.52
CA VAL A 215 6.63 -2.43 7.13
C VAL A 215 6.20 -3.64 6.31
N ARG A 216 6.34 -4.85 6.86
CA ARG A 216 5.89 -6.08 6.19
C ARG A 216 4.39 -6.06 5.89
N ASP A 217 3.57 -5.71 6.89
CA ASP A 217 2.11 -5.62 6.76
C ASP A 217 1.69 -4.55 5.74
N ASN A 218 2.33 -3.38 5.79
CA ASN A 218 2.10 -2.28 4.87
C ASN A 218 2.42 -2.65 3.42
N ILE A 219 3.46 -3.45 3.16
CA ILE A 219 3.75 -3.97 1.81
C ILE A 219 2.62 -4.89 1.33
N GLY A 220 2.09 -5.74 2.21
CA GLY A 220 0.96 -6.60 1.87
C GLY A 220 -0.29 -5.80 1.50
N GLU A 221 -0.61 -4.78 2.29
CA GLU A 221 -1.71 -3.84 2.03
C GLU A 221 -1.50 -3.04 0.73
N ALA A 222 -0.30 -2.50 0.51
CA ALA A 222 0.03 -1.74 -0.69
C ALA A 222 -0.12 -2.56 -1.97
N LEU A 223 0.24 -3.85 -1.92
CA LEU A 223 0.09 -4.74 -3.07
C LEU A 223 -1.39 -4.99 -3.39
N TRP A 224 -2.24 -5.21 -2.39
CA TRP A 224 -3.68 -5.27 -2.61
C TRP A 224 -4.21 -4.01 -3.29
N TYR A 225 -3.75 -2.83 -2.84
CA TYR A 225 -4.15 -1.57 -3.46
C TYR A 225 -3.67 -1.45 -4.91
N ILE A 226 -2.43 -1.84 -5.20
CA ILE A 226 -1.86 -1.83 -6.56
C ILE A 226 -2.62 -2.80 -7.48
N TYR A 227 -2.88 -4.03 -7.05
CA TYR A 227 -3.62 -5.00 -7.86
C TYR A 227 -5.06 -4.54 -8.14
N ALA A 228 -5.74 -4.00 -7.13
CA ALA A 228 -7.08 -3.43 -7.29
C ALA A 228 -7.07 -2.24 -8.27
N ALA A 229 -6.05 -1.37 -8.19
CA ALA A 229 -5.90 -0.24 -9.10
C ALA A 229 -5.62 -0.68 -10.55
N VAL A 230 -4.75 -1.67 -10.76
CA VAL A 230 -4.47 -2.23 -12.10
C VAL A 230 -5.76 -2.76 -12.73
N LEU A 231 -6.56 -3.52 -11.97
CA LEU A 231 -7.84 -4.03 -12.42
C LEU A 231 -8.81 -2.89 -12.77
N LEU A 232 -8.96 -1.93 -11.86
CA LEU A 232 -9.89 -0.81 -12.02
C LEU A 232 -9.53 0.11 -13.18
N ILE A 233 -8.25 0.47 -13.31
CA ILE A 233 -7.79 1.29 -14.42
C ILE A 233 -8.04 0.57 -15.74
N SER A 234 -7.75 -0.74 -15.81
CA SER A 234 -8.03 -1.53 -17.02
C SER A 234 -9.51 -1.54 -17.39
N ILE A 235 -10.40 -1.80 -16.42
CA ILE A 235 -11.85 -1.85 -16.65
C ILE A 235 -12.39 -0.46 -17.02
N THR A 236 -11.99 0.58 -16.30
CA THR A 236 -12.48 1.95 -16.54
C THR A 236 -12.02 2.48 -17.90
N GLN A 237 -10.76 2.28 -18.27
CA GLN A 237 -10.23 2.66 -19.58
C GLN A 237 -10.92 1.86 -20.70
N TYR A 238 -11.10 0.54 -20.53
CA TYR A 238 -11.85 -0.27 -21.49
C TYR A 238 -13.27 0.26 -21.69
N ASN A 239 -13.99 0.55 -20.61
CA ASN A 239 -15.35 1.08 -20.67
C ASN A 239 -15.41 2.46 -21.34
N ILE A 240 -14.43 3.33 -21.08
CA ILE A 240 -14.31 4.63 -21.74
C ILE A 240 -14.04 4.45 -23.24
N MET A 241 -13.15 3.53 -23.61
CA MET A 241 -12.74 3.30 -25.00
C MET A 241 -13.81 2.61 -25.84
N THR A 242 -14.64 1.76 -25.25
CA THR A 242 -15.75 1.09 -25.96
C THR A 242 -17.03 1.92 -26.00
N ARG A 243 -17.20 2.90 -25.10
CA ARG A 243 -18.39 3.75 -25.06
C ARG A 243 -18.53 4.61 -26.34
N PRO A 244 -19.72 4.66 -26.98
CA PRO A 244 -19.98 5.65 -28.02
C PRO A 244 -20.07 7.06 -27.45
N CYS A 245 -19.57 8.04 -28.21
CA CYS A 245 -19.71 9.45 -27.85
C CYS A 245 -21.11 9.95 -28.24
N ASN A 246 -21.91 10.37 -27.26
CA ASN A 246 -23.17 11.06 -27.53
C ASN A 246 -22.82 12.51 -27.93
N LYS A 247 -22.74 12.76 -29.24
CA LYS A 247 -22.47 14.10 -29.76
C LYS A 247 -23.75 14.92 -29.72
N ASP A 248 -23.81 15.91 -28.84
CA ASP A 248 -24.80 16.97 -28.92
C ASP A 248 -24.48 17.90 -30.10
N LEU A 249 -25.50 18.54 -30.69
CA LEU A 249 -25.37 19.42 -31.86
C LEU A 249 -24.37 20.56 -31.60
N ALA A 250 -24.35 21.09 -30.38
CA ALA A 250 -23.41 22.12 -29.95
C ALA A 250 -21.95 21.62 -29.96
N THR A 251 -21.71 20.36 -29.59
CA THR A 251 -20.37 19.76 -29.61
C THR A 251 -19.88 19.53 -31.04
N LEU A 252 -20.79 19.18 -31.96
CA LEU A 252 -20.47 19.05 -33.39
C LEU A 252 -20.05 20.39 -34.00
N GLN A 253 -20.81 21.46 -33.73
CA GLN A 253 -20.48 22.80 -34.21
C GLN A 253 -19.14 23.29 -33.66
N ALA A 254 -18.90 23.13 -32.35
CA ALA A 254 -17.63 23.51 -31.74
C ALA A 254 -16.43 22.74 -32.32
N SER A 255 -16.62 21.45 -32.62
CA SER A 255 -15.57 20.62 -33.24
C SER A 255 -15.28 21.06 -34.68
N GLN A 256 -16.32 21.41 -35.43
CA GLN A 256 -16.20 21.93 -36.80
C GLN A 256 -15.48 23.29 -36.83
N ASP A 257 -15.84 24.21 -35.94
CA ASP A 257 -15.18 25.51 -35.82
C ASP A 257 -13.70 25.36 -35.44
N GLN A 258 -13.38 24.41 -34.56
CA GLN A 258 -12.00 24.12 -34.18
C GLN A 258 -11.18 23.54 -35.34
N TYR A 259 -11.80 22.68 -36.16
CA TYR A 259 -11.18 22.17 -37.38
C TYR A 259 -10.87 23.30 -38.36
N LEU A 260 -11.86 24.16 -38.66
CA LEU A 260 -11.69 25.31 -39.57
C LEU A 260 -10.62 26.29 -39.08
N LYS A 261 -10.55 26.55 -37.77
CA LYS A 261 -9.49 27.39 -37.18
C LYS A 261 -8.09 26.77 -37.32
N THR A 262 -8.00 25.46 -37.14
CA THR A 262 -6.74 24.72 -37.28
C THR A 262 -6.27 24.73 -38.74
N GLU A 263 -7.18 24.46 -39.67
CA GLU A 263 -6.91 24.49 -41.11
C GLU A 263 -6.44 25.88 -41.56
N LYS A 264 -7.12 26.95 -41.10
CA LYS A 264 -6.71 28.32 -41.40
C LYS A 264 -5.31 28.64 -40.89
N LYS A 265 -4.96 28.23 -39.66
CA LYS A 265 -3.59 28.40 -39.12
C LYS A 265 -2.55 27.67 -39.95
N ILE A 266 -2.81 26.41 -40.33
CA ILE A 266 -1.88 25.62 -41.14
C ILE A 266 -1.65 26.28 -42.50
N ASN A 267 -2.72 26.80 -43.12
CA ASN A 267 -2.61 27.51 -44.39
C ASN A 267 -1.85 28.83 -44.23
N ASP A 268 -2.17 29.66 -43.24
CA ASP A 268 -1.47 30.92 -42.97
C ASP A 268 0.04 30.69 -42.68
N ASP A 269 0.39 29.64 -41.94
CA ASP A 269 1.78 29.29 -41.65
C ASP A 269 2.51 28.74 -42.88
N SER A 270 1.81 27.96 -43.72
CA SER A 270 2.34 27.47 -45.00
C SER A 270 2.58 28.61 -46.00
N GLU A 271 1.71 29.61 -46.04
CA GLU A 271 1.89 30.82 -46.87
C GLU A 271 3.08 31.66 -46.40
N LYS A 272 3.24 31.86 -45.08
CA LYS A 272 4.42 32.54 -44.52
C LYS A 272 5.72 31.79 -44.85
N GLN A 273 5.74 30.46 -44.73
CA GLN A 273 6.90 29.65 -45.10
C GLN A 273 7.24 29.77 -46.58
N LYS A 274 6.24 29.70 -47.47
CA LYS A 274 6.44 29.91 -48.91
C LYS A 274 6.97 31.30 -49.20
N ALA A 275 6.40 32.35 -48.60
CA ALA A 275 6.86 33.74 -48.80
C ALA A 275 8.34 33.92 -48.40
N THR A 276 8.79 33.25 -47.33
CA THR A 276 10.18 33.31 -46.85
C THR A 276 11.16 32.57 -47.78
N LEU A 277 10.71 31.53 -48.48
CA LEU A 277 11.51 30.77 -49.45
C LEU A 277 11.76 31.53 -50.76
N TYR A 278 10.89 32.48 -51.15
CA TYR A 278 11.05 33.29 -52.37
C TYR A 278 11.78 34.62 -52.13
N THR A 279 12.23 34.91 -50.90
CA THR A 279 12.98 36.13 -50.55
C THR A 279 14.48 35.91 -50.30
N LEU A 280 15.00 34.70 -50.57
CA LEU A 280 16.42 34.35 -50.53
C LEU A 280 17.06 34.33 -51.92
#